data_AF-A0A931UXX9-F1
#
_entry.id   AF-A0A931UXX9-F1
#
_cell.length_a   1.000
_cell.length_b   1.000
_cell.length_c   1.000
_cell.angle_alpha   90.00
_cell.angle_beta   90.00
_cell.angle_gamma   90.00
#
_symmetry.space_group_name_H-M   'P 1'
#
loop_
_entity.id
_entity.type
_entity.pdbx_description
1 polymer ?
#
loop_
_entity_poly.entity_id
_entity_poly.type
_entity_poly.pdbx_seq_one_letter_code
_entity_poly.pdbx_strand_id
1 'polypeptide(L)'
;MLEAFREGGWGMFPTALFGTLSLAVAIRYATRPSDRWIPLQIALAILTLATGALGFVTGLIASATHVGGVEPSRVVQLFAIGFGESLHNVSLALATLALAAMLVSVGAVRQLRAVG
;
A
#
# COMPACT_ATOMS: atom_id res chain seq x y z
N MET A 1 11.46 4.75 8.67
CA MET A 1 10.92 5.01 7.32
C MET A 1 11.91 4.64 6.24
N LEU A 2 13.14 5.21 6.24
CA LEU A 2 14.15 4.83 5.24
C LEU A 2 14.52 3.34 5.33
N GLU A 3 14.62 2.79 6.55
CA GLU A 3 14.88 1.36 6.77
C GLU A 3 13.76 0.47 6.20
N ALA A 4 12.50 0.80 6.52
CA ALA A 4 11.35 0.09 5.95
C ALA A 4 11.34 0.11 4.41
N PHE A 5 11.71 1.24 3.78
CA PHE A 5 11.87 1.35 2.31
C PHE A 5 12.98 0.48 1.75
N ARG A 6 14.06 0.30 2.51
CA ARG A 6 15.17 -0.57 2.14
C ARG A 6 14.77 -2.04 2.27
N GLU A 7 14.08 -2.39 3.34
CA GLU A 7 13.62 -3.74 3.66
C GLU A 7 12.49 -4.21 2.75
N GLY A 8 11.47 -3.38 2.48
CA GLY A 8 10.35 -3.75 1.62
C GLY A 8 10.70 -3.90 0.14
N GLY A 9 11.93 -3.55 -0.25
CA GLY A 9 12.47 -3.81 -1.58
C GLY A 9 11.73 -3.08 -2.69
N TRP A 10 11.80 -3.63 -3.90
CA TRP A 10 11.31 -2.96 -5.10
C TRP A 10 9.80 -2.70 -5.10
N GLY A 11 9.01 -3.55 -4.42
CA GLY A 11 7.55 -3.41 -4.32
C GLY A 11 7.09 -2.12 -3.63
N MET A 12 7.96 -1.48 -2.84
CA MET A 12 7.60 -0.26 -2.12
C MET A 12 7.48 0.96 -3.04
N PHE A 13 8.23 1.02 -4.14
CA PHE A 13 8.16 2.14 -5.08
C PHE A 13 6.79 2.28 -5.77
N PRO A 14 6.25 1.25 -6.44
CA PRO A 14 4.93 1.34 -7.05
C PRO A 14 3.84 1.55 -5.99
N THR A 15 3.96 0.91 -4.83
CA THR A 15 3.02 1.10 -3.70
C THR A 15 3.01 2.55 -3.22
N ALA A 16 4.18 3.15 -3.02
CA ALA A 16 4.32 4.55 -2.61
C ALA A 16 3.76 5.50 -3.66
N LEU A 17 4.03 5.24 -4.95
CA LEU A 17 3.54 6.06 -6.05
C LEU A 17 2.00 6.08 -6.07
N PHE A 18 1.37 4.92 -6.15
CA PHE A 18 -0.10 4.84 -6.22
C PHE A 18 -0.76 5.26 -4.92
N GLY A 19 -0.18 4.94 -3.77
CA GLY A 19 -0.68 5.38 -2.46
C GLY A 19 -0.65 6.91 -2.32
N THR A 20 0.42 7.56 -2.79
CA THR A 20 0.53 9.03 -2.79
C THR A 20 -0.46 9.67 -3.75
N LEU A 21 -0.63 9.11 -4.96
CA LEU A 21 -1.64 9.58 -5.91
C LEU A 21 -3.06 9.41 -5.35
N SER A 22 -3.33 8.28 -4.70
CA SER A 22 -4.61 8.01 -4.02
C SER A 22 -4.87 9.05 -2.93
N LEU A 23 -3.86 9.39 -2.12
CA LEU A 23 -3.96 10.46 -1.13
C LEU A 23 -4.23 11.82 -1.77
N ALA A 24 -3.55 12.15 -2.87
CA ALA A 24 -3.75 13.43 -3.56
C ALA A 24 -5.20 13.57 -4.07
N VAL A 25 -5.77 12.50 -4.64
CA VAL A 25 -7.16 12.48 -5.09
C VAL A 25 -8.12 12.56 -3.91
N ALA A 26 -7.83 11.86 -2.80
CA ALA A 26 -8.65 11.91 -1.58
C ALA A 26 -8.67 13.33 -0.96
N ILE A 27 -7.51 14.02 -0.90
CA ILE A 27 -7.42 15.42 -0.46
C ILE A 27 -8.24 16.32 -1.41
N ARG A 28 -8.11 16.10 -2.72
CA ARG A 28 -8.82 16.89 -3.73
C ARG A 28 -10.34 16.74 -3.61
N TYR A 29 -10.81 15.52 -3.34
CA TYR A 29 -12.21 15.20 -3.12
C TYR A 29 -12.71 15.76 -1.78
N ALA A 30 -11.91 15.67 -0.71
CA ALA A 30 -12.25 16.25 0.59
C ALA A 30 -12.41 17.78 0.52
N THR A 31 -11.59 18.47 -0.27
CA THR A 31 -11.62 19.94 -0.39
C THR A 31 -12.68 20.45 -1.35
N ARG A 32 -12.93 19.78 -2.48
CA ARG A 32 -14.05 20.12 -3.38
C ARG A 32 -14.71 18.83 -3.90
N PRO A 33 -15.73 18.32 -3.19
CA PRO A 33 -16.40 17.08 -3.53
C PRO A 33 -17.01 17.15 -4.93
N SER A 34 -16.85 16.08 -5.70
CA SER A 34 -17.41 15.94 -7.04
C SER A 34 -17.34 14.48 -7.45
N ASP A 35 -18.42 13.95 -8.00
CA ASP A 35 -18.56 12.52 -8.35
C ASP A 35 -17.52 12.03 -9.36
N ARG A 36 -16.97 12.94 -10.19
CA ARG A 36 -15.93 12.62 -11.16
C ARG A 36 -14.66 12.03 -10.55
N TRP A 37 -14.40 12.28 -9.28
CA TRP A 37 -13.18 11.79 -8.60
C TRP A 37 -13.34 10.39 -8.03
N ILE A 38 -14.58 9.90 -7.85
CA ILE A 38 -14.86 8.62 -7.19
C ILE A 38 -14.28 7.44 -8.00
N PRO A 39 -14.50 7.31 -9.33
CA PRO A 39 -13.93 6.21 -10.09
C PRO A 39 -12.40 6.18 -10.05
N LEU A 40 -11.76 7.35 -10.15
CA LEU A 40 -10.31 7.48 -10.07
C LEU A 40 -9.78 7.10 -8.67
N GLN A 41 -10.46 7.52 -7.62
CA GLN A 41 -10.12 7.18 -6.25
C GLN A 41 -10.17 5.66 -6.02
N ILE A 42 -11.20 5.00 -6.53
CA ILE A 42 -11.35 3.53 -6.45
C ILE A 42 -10.23 2.83 -7.22
N ALA A 43 -9.95 3.25 -8.46
CA ALA A 43 -8.90 2.66 -9.28
C ALA A 43 -7.51 2.79 -8.62
N LEU A 44 -7.18 3.98 -8.08
CA LEU A 44 -5.93 4.21 -7.36
C LEU A 44 -5.86 3.43 -6.05
N ALA A 45 -6.99 3.28 -5.35
CA ALA A 45 -7.04 2.48 -4.13
C ALA A 45 -6.73 0.99 -4.42
N ILE A 46 -7.33 0.44 -5.47
CA ILE A 46 -7.09 -0.92 -5.93
C ILE A 46 -5.63 -1.08 -6.37
N LEU A 47 -5.09 -0.15 -7.17
CA LEU A 47 -3.68 -0.21 -7.61
C LEU A 47 -2.71 -0.16 -6.43
N THR A 48 -2.98 0.66 -5.42
CA THR A 48 -2.16 0.76 -4.21
C THR A 48 -2.15 -0.58 -3.47
N LEU A 49 -3.32 -1.19 -3.27
CA LEU A 49 -3.41 -2.49 -2.60
C LEU A 49 -2.75 -3.60 -3.43
N ALA A 50 -3.01 -3.63 -4.74
CA ALA A 50 -2.47 -4.63 -5.64
C ALA A 50 -0.94 -4.59 -5.71
N THR A 51 -0.35 -3.40 -5.75
CA THR A 51 1.11 -3.24 -5.77
C THR A 51 1.76 -3.57 -4.42
N GLY A 52 1.11 -3.22 -3.31
CA GLY A 52 1.56 -3.64 -1.98
C GLY A 52 1.51 -5.17 -1.79
N ALA A 53 0.42 -5.80 -2.24
CA ALA A 53 0.27 -7.26 -2.22
C ALA A 53 1.28 -7.94 -3.15
N LEU A 54 1.52 -7.39 -4.34
CA LEU A 54 2.52 -7.93 -5.27
C LEU A 54 3.92 -7.88 -4.66
N GLY A 55 4.30 -6.76 -4.02
CA GLY A 55 5.59 -6.63 -3.32
C GLY A 55 5.76 -7.64 -2.19
N PHE A 56 4.68 -7.92 -1.46
CA PHE A 56 4.68 -8.98 -0.45
C PHE A 56 4.90 -10.37 -1.06
N VAL A 57 4.13 -10.72 -2.10
CA VAL A 57 4.24 -12.02 -2.77
C VAL A 57 5.62 -12.22 -3.38
N THR A 58 6.19 -11.22 -4.04
CA THR A 58 7.53 -11.34 -4.63
C THR A 58 8.63 -11.47 -3.56
N GLY A 59 8.48 -10.80 -2.41
CA GLY A 59 9.38 -10.98 -1.27
C GLY A 59 9.34 -12.40 -0.68
N LEU A 60 8.15 -12.99 -0.58
CA LEU A 60 7.99 -14.39 -0.16
C LEU A 60 8.58 -15.36 -1.19
N ILE A 61 8.36 -15.13 -2.48
CA ILE A 61 8.97 -15.93 -3.55
C ILE A 61 10.49 -15.88 -3.43
N ALA A 62 11.07 -14.68 -3.27
CA ALA A 62 12.52 -14.51 -3.10
C ALA A 62 13.04 -15.30 -1.89
N SER A 63 12.35 -15.22 -0.75
CA SER A 63 12.71 -15.94 0.47
C SER A 63 12.68 -17.46 0.27
N ALA A 64 11.64 -17.97 -0.39
CA ALA A 64 11.48 -19.39 -0.68
C ALA A 64 12.53 -19.89 -1.70
N THR A 65 12.86 -19.11 -2.73
CA THR A 65 13.82 -19.51 -3.76
C THR A 65 15.25 -19.62 -3.21
N HIS A 66 15.64 -18.78 -2.24
CA HIS A 66 17.00 -18.78 -1.71
C HIS A 66 17.23 -19.78 -0.56
N VAL A 67 16.17 -20.40 -0.03
CA VAL A 67 16.26 -21.30 1.12
C VAL A 67 17.08 -22.56 0.86
N GLY A 68 17.12 -23.03 -0.39
CA GLY A 68 17.81 -24.27 -0.77
C GLY A 68 19.33 -24.23 -0.62
N GLY A 69 19.92 -23.03 -0.53
CA GLY A 69 21.36 -22.82 -0.33
C GLY A 69 21.77 -22.52 1.11
N VAL A 70 20.83 -22.56 2.07
CA VAL A 70 21.06 -22.13 3.45
C VAL A 70 21.15 -23.33 4.38
N GLU A 71 22.02 -23.24 5.39
CA GLU A 71 22.12 -24.27 6.43
C GLU A 71 20.75 -24.52 7.08
N PRO A 72 20.36 -25.79 7.31
CA PRO A 72 19.03 -26.13 7.83
C PRO A 72 18.64 -25.38 9.11
N SER A 73 19.60 -25.09 9.98
CA SER A 73 19.40 -24.34 11.24
C SER A 73 19.00 -22.88 11.03
N ARG A 74 19.30 -22.27 9.87
CA ARG A 74 19.03 -20.86 9.57
C ARG A 74 17.83 -20.65 8.66
N VAL A 75 17.25 -21.72 8.11
CA VAL A 75 16.10 -21.67 7.19
C VAL A 75 14.92 -20.91 7.80
N VAL A 76 14.55 -21.23 9.04
CA VAL A 76 13.42 -20.56 9.73
C VAL A 76 13.71 -19.08 9.95
N GLN A 77 14.95 -18.75 10.32
CA GLN A 77 15.36 -17.35 10.53
C GLN A 77 15.30 -16.55 9.23
N LEU A 78 15.82 -17.10 8.12
CA LEU A 78 15.77 -16.47 6.81
C LEU A 78 14.33 -16.20 6.37
N PHE A 79 13.45 -17.20 6.51
CA PHE A 79 12.06 -17.07 6.12
C PHE A 79 11.30 -16.06 7.00
N ALA A 80 11.56 -16.04 8.31
CA ALA A 80 10.97 -15.06 9.22
C ALA A 80 11.40 -13.62 8.90
N ILE A 81 12.68 -13.41 8.56
CA ILE A 81 13.18 -12.09 8.14
C ILE A 81 12.52 -11.67 6.83
N GLY A 82 12.56 -12.50 5.79
CA GLY A 82 11.98 -12.16 4.49
C GLY A 82 10.45 -11.98 4.54
N PHE A 83 9.76 -12.71 5.42
CA PHE A 83 8.35 -12.46 5.73
C PHE A 83 8.15 -11.07 6.35
N GLY A 84 8.97 -10.69 7.32
CA GLY A 84 8.93 -9.35 7.93
C GLY A 84 9.22 -8.23 6.94
N GLU A 85 10.27 -8.36 6.14
CA GLU A 85 10.65 -7.40 5.10
C GLU A 85 9.52 -7.20 4.08
N SER A 86 8.95 -8.30 3.58
CA SER A 86 7.90 -8.26 2.56
C SER A 86 6.59 -7.63 3.08
N LEU A 87 6.29 -7.72 4.38
CA LEU A 87 5.12 -7.08 5.01
C LEU A 87 5.15 -5.56 4.96
N HIS A 88 6.32 -4.92 4.83
CA HIS A 88 6.40 -3.46 4.70
C HIS A 88 5.64 -2.94 3.48
N ASN A 89 5.59 -3.71 2.39
CA ASN A 89 4.81 -3.36 1.20
C ASN A 89 3.32 -3.24 1.50
N VAL A 90 2.75 -4.24 2.17
CA VAL A 90 1.33 -4.25 2.54
C VAL A 90 1.05 -3.20 3.61
N SER A 91 1.95 -3.02 4.58
CA SER A 91 1.82 -2.00 5.61
C SER A 91 1.73 -0.60 5.00
N LEU A 92 2.58 -0.26 4.03
CA LEU A 92 2.54 1.03 3.34
C LEU A 92 1.23 1.22 2.55
N ALA A 93 0.79 0.18 1.83
CA ALA A 93 -0.46 0.22 1.09
C ALA A 93 -1.64 0.50 2.04
N LEU A 94 -1.75 -0.26 3.13
CA LEU A 94 -2.83 -0.10 4.10
C LEU A 94 -2.78 1.25 4.82
N ALA A 95 -1.59 1.73 5.20
CA ALA A 95 -1.44 3.02 5.86
C ALA A 95 -1.90 4.19 4.96
N THR A 96 -1.48 4.19 3.70
CA THR A 96 -1.88 5.23 2.74
C THR A 96 -3.37 5.15 2.41
N LEU A 97 -3.92 3.95 2.25
CA LEU A 97 -5.35 3.74 2.02
C LEU A 97 -6.23 4.12 3.20
N ALA A 98 -5.80 3.85 4.44
CA ALA A 98 -6.53 4.25 5.63
C ALA A 98 -6.66 5.78 5.70
N LEU A 99 -5.56 6.50 5.47
CA LEU A 99 -5.55 7.96 5.42
C LEU A 99 -6.42 8.50 4.26
N ALA A 100 -6.33 7.89 3.07
CA ALA A 100 -7.17 8.26 1.94
C ALA A 100 -8.66 8.04 2.23
N ALA A 101 -9.02 6.90 2.86
CA ALA A 101 -10.39 6.59 3.24
C ALA A 101 -10.95 7.62 4.23
N MET A 102 -10.18 8.03 5.24
CA MET A 102 -10.58 9.09 6.17
C MET A 102 -10.89 10.40 5.44
N LEU A 103 -10.06 10.80 4.48
CA LEU A 103 -10.27 12.01 3.68
C LEU A 103 -11.50 11.88 2.77
N VAL A 104 -11.70 10.72 2.15
CA VAL A 104 -12.91 10.44 1.35
C VAL A 104 -14.17 10.52 2.20
N SER A 105 -14.16 10.01 3.43
CA SER A 105 -15.28 10.14 4.37
C SER A 105 -15.61 11.60 4.66
N VAL A 106 -14.60 12.46 4.86
CA VAL A 106 -14.81 13.92 5.03
C VAL A 106 -15.43 14.53 3.77
N GLY A 107 -14.94 14.18 2.58
CA GLY A 107 -15.49 14.67 1.31
C GLY A 107 -16.94 14.24 1.10
N ALA A 108 -17.28 13.00 1.43
CA ALA A 108 -18.64 12.47 1.31
C ALA A 108 -19.61 13.21 2.25
N VAL A 109 -19.24 13.46 3.50
CA VAL A 109 -20.08 14.24 4.44
C VAL A 109 -20.30 15.66 3.92
N ARG A 110 -19.27 16.31 3.37
CA ARG A 110 -19.40 17.65 2.79
C ARG A 110 -20.32 17.67 1.57
N GLN A 111 -20.25 16.64 0.73
CA GLN A 111 -21.13 16.52 -0.44
C GLN A 111 -22.59 16.34 -0.02
N LEU A 112 -22.87 15.49 0.96
CA LEU A 112 -24.23 15.29 1.48
C LEU A 112 -24.82 16.59 2.03
N ARG A 113 -24.03 17.38 2.77
CA ARG A 113 -24.45 18.69 3.31
C ARG A 113 -24.67 19.78 2.26
N ALA A 114 -24.14 19.62 1.04
CA ALA A 114 -24.33 20.59 -0.03
C ALA A 114 -25.60 20.33 -0.86
N VAL A 115 -26.20 19.14 -0.71
CA VAL A 115 -27.39 18.70 -1.45
C VAL A 115 -28.67 18.80 -0.60
N GLY A 116 -28.55 18.77 0.73
CA GLY A 116 -29.66 18.95 1.68
C GLY A 116 -29.80 20.40 2.14
#